data_AF-A0A0Q6EKP0-F1
#
_entry.id   AF-A0A0Q6EKP0-F1
#
_cell.length_a   1.000
_cell.length_b   1.000
_cell.length_c   1.000
_cell.angle_alpha   90.00
_cell.angle_beta   90.00
_cell.angle_gamma   90.00
#
_symmetry.space_group_name_H-M   'P 1'
#
loop_
_entity.id
_entity.type
_entity.pdbx_description
1 polymer ?
#
loop_
_entity_poly.entity_id
_entity_poly.type
_entity_poly.pdbx_seq_one_letter_code
_entity_poly.pdbx_strand_id
1 'polypeptide(L)'
;MNATPYIVKVDRKGIDAEGNDTNLIAAAEPVRFGYMVNVPIMAEYPDGKLRQGNLVKITPAGLEYFRRVVPLDIRNPEGSA
;
A
#
# COMPACT_ATOMS: atom_id res chain seq x y z
N MET A 1 -4.81 -25.67 -0.06
CA MET A 1 -3.46 -25.08 -0.17
C MET A 1 -3.26 -24.21 1.06
N ASN A 2 -2.37 -24.62 1.97
CA ASN A 2 -2.01 -23.79 3.12
C ASN A 2 -1.07 -22.69 2.62
N ALA A 3 -1.63 -21.56 2.18
CA ALA A 3 -0.83 -20.36 1.96
C ALA A 3 -0.31 -19.93 3.33
N THR A 4 0.99 -20.10 3.56
CA THR A 4 1.66 -19.51 4.72
C THR A 4 1.29 -18.03 4.75
N PRO A 5 0.70 -17.51 5.83
CA PRO A 5 0.35 -16.11 5.88
C PRO A 5 1.60 -15.28 5.64
N TYR A 6 1.53 -14.31 4.73
CA TYR A 6 2.63 -13.39 4.47
C TYR A 6 2.83 -12.55 5.74
N ILE A 7 3.91 -12.84 6.49
CA ILE A 7 4.26 -12.12 7.72
C ILE A 7 5.12 -10.91 7.35
N VAL A 8 4.68 -9.72 7.78
CA VAL A 8 5.36 -8.45 7.56
C VAL A 8 5.80 -7.89 8.91
N LYS A 9 7.09 -7.60 9.05
CA LYS A 9 7.60 -6.94 10.26
C LYS A 9 7.28 -5.47 10.21
N VAL A 10 6.75 -4.95 11.32
CA VAL A 10 6.33 -3.56 11.45
C VAL A 10 6.90 -2.92 12.70
N ASP A 11 6.95 -1.60 12.72
CA ASP A 11 7.24 -0.82 13.93
C ASP A 11 6.04 -0.83 14.91
N ARG A 12 6.16 -0.09 16.02
CA ARG A 12 5.09 0.01 17.03
C ARG A 12 3.82 0.69 16.51
N LYS A 13 3.88 1.37 15.37
CA LYS A 13 2.77 2.05 14.71
C LYS A 13 2.12 1.20 13.61
N GLY A 14 2.69 0.02 13.29
CA GLY A 14 2.18 -0.83 12.22
C GLY A 14 2.73 -0.46 10.84
N ILE A 15 3.85 0.29 10.79
CA ILE A 15 4.53 0.69 9.56
C ILE A 15 5.66 -0.29 9.25
N ASP A 16 5.72 -0.81 8.02
CA ASP A 16 6.81 -1.71 7.59
C ASP A 16 8.10 -0.96 7.19
N ALA A 17 9.12 -1.70 6.79
CA ALA A 17 10.41 -1.14 6.38
C ALA A 17 10.35 -0.31 5.08
N GLU A 18 9.31 -0.49 4.27
CA GLU A 18 9.06 0.26 3.03
C GLU A 18 8.19 1.51 3.28
N GLY A 19 7.72 1.71 4.53
CA GLY A 19 6.85 2.82 4.91
C GLY A 19 5.37 2.55 4.69
N ASN A 20 4.96 1.33 4.38
CA ASN A 20 3.54 0.99 4.23
C ASN A 20 2.88 0.86 5.60
N ASP A 21 1.72 1.48 5.77
CA ASP A 21 0.90 1.36 6.97
C ASP A 21 -0.06 0.18 6.83
N THR A 22 0.14 -0.83 7.68
CA THR A 22 -0.64 -2.08 7.67
C THR A 22 -2.04 -1.94 8.26
N ASN A 23 -2.38 -0.77 8.81
CA ASN A 23 -3.71 -0.46 9.33
C ASN A 23 -4.61 0.21 8.28
N LEU A 24 -4.08 0.57 7.11
CA LEU A 24 -4.85 1.22 6.06
C LEU A 24 -5.67 0.23 5.25
N ILE A 25 -6.79 0.75 4.72
CA ILE A 25 -7.70 0.03 3.83
C ILE A 25 -7.91 0.90 2.60
N ALA A 26 -7.78 0.30 1.41
CA ALA A 26 -8.04 0.95 0.15
C ALA A 26 -9.49 1.41 0.07
N ALA A 27 -9.70 2.62 -0.45
CA ALA A 27 -11.05 3.15 -0.65
C ALA A 27 -11.87 2.25 -1.59
N ALA A 28 -13.17 2.12 -1.29
CA ALA A 28 -14.05 1.17 -1.99
C ALA A 28 -14.15 1.43 -3.49
N GLU A 29 -14.14 2.70 -3.91
CA GLU A 29 -14.29 3.08 -5.31
C GLU A 29 -13.06 2.69 -6.16
N PRO A 30 -11.80 3.04 -5.80
CA PRO A 30 -10.62 2.51 -6.46
C PRO A 30 -10.54 0.98 -6.49
N VAL A 31 -11.02 0.29 -5.44
CA VAL A 31 -11.09 -1.18 -5.42
C VAL A 31 -12.11 -1.68 -6.44
N ARG A 32 -13.31 -1.08 -6.50
CA ARG A 32 -14.35 -1.44 -7.46
C ARG A 32 -13.90 -1.28 -8.91
N PHE A 33 -13.09 -0.26 -9.20
CA PHE A 33 -12.51 -0.05 -10.53
C PHE A 33 -11.25 -0.89 -10.79
N GLY A 34 -10.79 -1.68 -9.81
CA GLY A 34 -9.62 -2.52 -9.93
C GLY A 34 -8.30 -1.74 -9.95
N TYR A 35 -8.28 -0.49 -9.48
CA TYR A 35 -7.08 0.35 -9.40
C TYR A 35 -6.25 0.08 -8.15
N MET A 36 -6.89 -0.39 -7.08
CA MET A 36 -6.24 -0.73 -5.83
C MET A 36 -6.76 -2.06 -5.29
N VAL A 37 -5.96 -2.72 -4.47
CA VAL A 37 -6.33 -3.96 -3.77
C VAL A 37 -5.89 -3.92 -2.31
N ASN A 38 -6.67 -4.60 -1.48
CA ASN A 38 -6.38 -4.88 -0.07
C ASN A 38 -5.79 -6.28 0.03
N VAL A 39 -4.51 -6.38 0.37
CA VAL A 39 -3.81 -7.66 0.56
C VAL A 39 -3.78 -8.00 2.04
N PRO A 40 -4.51 -9.03 2.50
CA PRO A 40 -4.49 -9.44 3.90
C PRO A 40 -3.12 -10.02 4.27
N ILE A 41 -2.59 -9.61 5.43
CA ILE A 41 -1.28 -10.00 5.93
C ILE A 41 -1.32 -10.28 7.44
N MET A 42 -0.25 -10.87 7.96
CA MET A 42 0.02 -10.90 9.39
C MET A 42 1.14 -9.91 9.70
N ALA A 43 0.86 -8.89 10.52
CA ALA A 43 1.86 -7.94 10.98
C ALA A 43 2.54 -8.44 12.26
N GLU A 44 3.87 -8.56 12.26
CA GLU A 44 4.71 -8.88 13.41
C GLU A 44 5.26 -7.60 14.03
N TYR A 45 4.81 -7.28 15.24
CA TYR A 45 5.24 -6.10 15.99
C TYR A 45 6.54 -6.36 16.75
N PRO A 46 7.25 -5.31 17.22
CA PRO A 46 8.53 -5.48 17.92
C PRO A 46 8.45 -6.26 19.24
N ASP A 47 7.26 -6.41 19.82
CA ASP A 47 7.01 -7.24 21.00
C ASP A 47 6.73 -8.72 20.64
N GLY A 48 6.91 -9.10 19.38
CA GLY A 48 6.68 -10.46 18.86
C GLY A 48 5.21 -10.79 18.62
N LYS A 49 4.28 -9.86 18.86
CA LYS A 49 2.85 -10.12 18.63
C LYS A 49 2.53 -10.09 17.14
N LEU A 50 1.76 -11.09 16.73
CA LEU A 50 1.16 -11.16 15.41
C LEU A 50 -0.27 -10.59 15.45
N ARG A 51 -0.59 -9.71 14.49
CA ARG A 51 -1.94 -9.18 14.30
C ARG A 51 -2.34 -9.26 12.84
N GLN A 52 -3.63 -9.44 12.57
CA GLN A 52 -4.13 -9.28 11.20
C GLN A 52 -4.01 -7.81 10.79
N GLY A 53 -3.52 -7.61 9.57
CA GLY A 53 -3.40 -6.30 8.95
C GLY A 53 -3.66 -6.38 7.45
N ASN A 54 -3.42 -5.28 6.76
CA ASN A 54 -3.67 -5.16 5.35
C ASN A 54 -2.63 -4.28 4.67
N LEU A 55 -2.13 -4.69 3.50
CA LEU A 55 -1.34 -3.83 2.63
C LEU A 55 -2.21 -3.32 1.49
N VAL A 56 -2.26 -2.00 1.36
CA VAL A 56 -2.90 -1.32 0.24
C VAL A 56 -1.93 -1.26 -0.93
N LYS A 57 -2.28 -1.88 -2.06
CA LYS A 57 -1.43 -1.87 -3.28
C LYS A 57 -2.15 -1.27 -4.46
N ILE A 58 -1.42 -0.53 -5.30
CA ILE A 58 -1.90 -0.04 -6.60
C ILE A 58 -1.70 -1.16 -7.63
N THR A 59 -2.73 -1.46 -8.43
CA THR A 59 -2.65 -2.44 -9.51
C THR A 59 -1.98 -1.84 -10.75
N PRO A 60 -1.55 -2.66 -11.73
CA PRO A 60 -1.07 -2.14 -13.01
C PRO A 60 -2.08 -1.20 -13.70
N ALA A 61 -3.38 -1.52 -13.65
CA ALA A 61 -4.45 -0.69 -14.20
C ALA A 61 -4.59 0.64 -13.44
N GLY A 62 -4.49 0.61 -12.11
CA GLY A 62 -4.49 1.83 -11.30
C GLY A 62 -3.26 2.70 -11.59
N LEU A 63 -2.09 2.10 -11.76
CA LEU A 63 -0.87 2.83 -12.10
C LEU A 63 -0.99 3.51 -13.47
N GLU A 64 -1.57 2.85 -14.46
CA GLU A 64 -1.86 3.44 -15.77
C GLU A 64 -2.85 4.61 -15.66
N TYR A 65 -3.93 4.45 -14.89
CA TYR A 65 -4.91 5.50 -14.63
C TYR A 65 -4.28 6.72 -13.96
N PHE A 66 -3.54 6.54 -12.86
CA PHE A 66 -2.92 7.65 -12.13
C PHE A 66 -1.87 8.38 -12.97
N ARG A 67 -1.16 7.69 -13.87
CA ARG A 67 -0.25 8.33 -14.84
C ARG A 67 -0.95 9.25 -15.84
N ARG A 68 -2.23 9.00 -16.14
CA ARG A 68 -3.03 9.82 -17.07
C ARG A 68 -3.72 11.00 -16.38
N VAL A 69 -4.18 10.77 -15.14
CA VAL A 69 -5.03 11.73 -14.41
C VAL A 69 -4.24 12.71 -13.58
N VAL A 70 -3.05 12.33 -13.09
CA VAL A 70 -2.15 13.27 -12.40
C VAL A 70 -1.44 14.12 -13.46
N PRO A 71 -1.66 15.45 -13.52
CA PRO A 71 -0.99 16.32 -14.49
C PRO A 71 0.53 16.24 -14.34
N LEU A 72 1.23 16.34 -15.47
CA LEU A 72 2.71 16.41 -15.51
C LEU A 72 3.28 17.64 -14.80
N ASP A 73 2.46 18.62 -14.41
CA ASP A 73 2.87 19.86 -13.76
C ASP A 73 3.53 19.66 -12.37
N ILE A 74 3.45 18.46 -11.80
CA ILE A 74 4.15 18.11 -10.54
C ILE A 74 5.54 17.49 -10.81
N ARG A 75 5.90 17.22 -12.06
CA ARG A 75 7.21 16.62 -12.45
C ARG A 75 8.31 17.63 -12.78
N ASN A 76 7.98 18.91 -12.95
CA ASN A 76 8.97 19.98 -13.04
C ASN A 76 8.86 20.84 -11.78
N PRO A 77 9.77 20.73 -10.79
CA PRO A 77 10.05 21.91 -9.99
C PRO A 77 10.59 22.94 -11.00
N GLU A 78 9.79 23.96 -11.32
CA GLU A 78 10.32 25.13 -12.01
C GLU A 78 11.43 25.72 -11.12
N GLY A 79 12.64 25.33 -11.48
CA GLY A 79 13.87 25.45 -10.73
C GLY A 79 14.99 24.95 -11.64
N SER A 80 15.03 25.48 -12.86
CA SER A 80 16.16 25.34 -13.77
C SER A 80 16.28 26.63 -14.56
N ALA A 81 17.37 27.33 -14.25
CA ALA A 81 17.90 28.57 -14.83
C ALA A 81 17.24 29.89 -14.41
#